data_AF-A0A2V9XMY2-F1
#
_entry.id   AF-A0A2V9XMY2-F1
#
_cell.length_a   1.000
_cell.length_b   1.000
_cell.length_c   1.000
_cell.angle_alpha   90.00
_cell.angle_beta   90.00
_cell.angle_gamma   90.00
#
_symmetry.space_group_name_H-M   'P 1'
#
loop_
_entity.id
_entity.type
_entity.pdbx_description
1 polymer ?
#
loop_
_entity_poly.entity_id
_entity_poly.type
_entity_poly.pdbx_seq_one_letter_code
_entity_poly.pdbx_strand_id
1 'polypeptide(L)'
;AELVPVKYPADVGYTPGDIWDLYVKDNRVVYFDYHRGGAKPPSRVFATWEGYKKAGPILFSTEHRGTADGKPLHIFLTGVAVKVTGSDAWIDAK
;
A
#
# COMPACT_ATOMS: atom_id res chain seq x y z
N ALA A 1 4.06 -1.03 -15.86
CA ALA A 1 3.52 -1.82 -14.75
C ALA A 1 2.31 -2.56 -15.28
N GLU A 2 2.12 -3.80 -14.85
CA GLU A 2 0.97 -4.65 -15.18
C GLU A 2 -0.18 -4.34 -14.21
N LEU A 3 -1.42 -4.32 -14.70
CA LEU A 3 -2.61 -4.15 -13.87
C LEU A 3 -3.04 -5.50 -13.28
N VAL A 4 -3.17 -5.55 -11.96
CA VAL A 4 -3.73 -6.66 -11.20
C VAL A 4 -5.01 -6.16 -10.50
N PRO A 5 -6.20 -6.38 -11.08
CA PRO A 5 -7.45 -5.95 -10.49
C PRO A 5 -7.89 -6.94 -9.39
N VAL A 6 -8.26 -6.41 -8.24
CA VAL A 6 -8.79 -7.18 -7.12
C VAL A 6 -10.13 -6.60 -6.72
N LYS A 7 -11.18 -7.42 -6.67
CA LYS A 7 -12.51 -7.04 -6.18
C LYS A 7 -12.92 -7.94 -5.03
N TYR A 8 -13.24 -7.34 -3.89
CA TYR A 8 -13.80 -8.06 -2.75
C TYR A 8 -15.31 -8.27 -2.93
N PRO A 9 -15.88 -9.36 -2.38
CA PRO A 9 -17.33 -9.55 -2.41
C PRO A 9 -18.05 -8.44 -1.64
N ALA A 10 -19.30 -8.19 -2.02
CA ALA A 10 -20.10 -7.07 -1.47
C ALA A 10 -20.74 -7.36 -0.11
N ASP A 11 -20.73 -8.63 0.32
CA ASP A 11 -21.43 -9.15 1.49
C ASP A 11 -20.51 -9.61 2.62
N VAL A 12 -19.19 -9.55 2.44
CA VAL A 12 -18.20 -9.97 3.45
C VAL A 12 -17.00 -9.02 3.53
N GLY A 13 -16.28 -9.06 4.66
CA GLY A 13 -15.04 -8.31 4.88
C GLY A 13 -15.21 -7.02 5.71
N TYR A 14 -14.09 -6.37 6.02
CA TYR A 14 -14.08 -5.12 6.81
C TYR A 14 -14.64 -3.94 6.02
N THR A 15 -14.32 -3.85 4.73
CA THR A 15 -14.88 -2.90 3.77
C THR A 15 -15.40 -3.67 2.53
N PRO A 16 -16.64 -4.17 2.57
CA PRO A 16 -17.21 -4.96 1.50
C PRO A 16 -17.30 -4.21 0.17
N GLY A 17 -17.10 -4.93 -0.93
CA GLY A 17 -17.21 -4.39 -2.30
C GLY A 17 -16.04 -3.52 -2.77
N ASP A 18 -14.99 -3.38 -1.96
CA ASP A 18 -13.79 -2.63 -2.33
C ASP A 18 -13.11 -3.22 -3.58
N ILE A 19 -12.61 -2.32 -4.42
CA ILE A 19 -11.84 -2.64 -5.63
C ILE A 19 -10.45 -2.02 -5.48
N TRP A 20 -9.44 -2.79 -5.87
CA TRP A 20 -8.05 -2.39 -5.87
C TRP A 20 -7.46 -2.69 -7.25
N ASP A 21 -7.22 -1.65 -8.03
CA ASP A 21 -6.44 -1.74 -9.26
C ASP A 21 -4.97 -1.53 -8.91
N LEU A 22 -4.24 -2.63 -8.75
CA LEU A 22 -2.83 -2.62 -8.37
C LEU A 22 -1.96 -2.60 -9.63
N TYR A 23 -1.05 -1.64 -9.74
CA TYR A 23 -0.09 -1.60 -10.82
C TYR A 23 1.23 -2.17 -10.34
N VAL A 24 1.61 -3.33 -10.87
CA VAL A 24 2.76 -4.12 -10.41
C VAL A 24 3.90 -4.05 -11.43
N LYS A 25 5.13 -3.86 -10.95
CA LYS A 25 6.35 -3.95 -11.76
C LYS A 25 7.45 -4.58 -10.91
N ASP A 26 8.21 -5.51 -11.48
CA ASP A 26 9.33 -6.17 -10.78
C ASP A 26 8.91 -6.79 -9.43
N ASN A 27 7.73 -7.43 -9.41
CA ASN A 27 7.08 -8.00 -8.21
C ASN A 27 6.78 -6.99 -7.09
N ARG A 28 6.57 -5.71 -7.42
CA ARG A 28 6.24 -4.64 -6.47
C ARG A 28 5.05 -3.85 -6.97
N VAL A 29 4.16 -3.47 -6.06
CA VAL A 29 3.17 -2.43 -6.35
C VAL A 29 3.93 -1.11 -6.53
N VAL A 30 3.66 -0.41 -7.62
CA VAL A 30 4.24 0.93 -7.91
C VAL A 30 3.20 2.02 -7.85
N TYR A 31 1.91 1.65 -8.00
CA TYR A 31 0.77 2.55 -7.92
C TYR A 31 -0.49 1.75 -7.61
N PHE A 32 -1.49 2.40 -7.04
CA PHE A 32 -2.84 1.84 -6.92
C PHE A 32 -3.93 2.85 -7.28
N ASP A 33 -5.08 2.31 -7.66
CA ASP A 33 -6.36 3.01 -7.68
C ASP A 33 -7.35 2.19 -6.84
N TYR A 34 -7.65 2.71 -5.66
CA TYR A 34 -8.56 2.11 -4.69
C TYR A 34 -9.94 2.73 -4.83
N HIS A 35 -10.96 1.89 -5.03
CA HIS A 35 -12.36 2.30 -5.08
C HIS A 35 -13.08 1.65 -3.91
N ARG A 36 -13.67 2.47 -3.05
CA ARG A 36 -14.42 1.97 -1.91
C ARG A 36 -15.80 1.48 -2.33
N GLY A 37 -16.22 0.32 -1.85
CA GLY A 37 -17.54 -0.25 -2.14
C GLY A 37 -18.72 0.45 -1.44
N GLY A 38 -18.46 1.16 -0.34
CA GLY A 38 -19.48 1.85 0.47
C GLY A 38 -19.42 3.39 0.44
N ALA A 39 -20.44 4.05 0.99
CA ALA A 39 -20.63 5.51 0.88
C ALA A 39 -19.72 6.38 1.78
N LYS A 40 -18.85 5.78 2.61
CA LYS A 40 -17.99 6.54 3.52
C LYS A 40 -16.77 7.07 2.75
N PRO A 41 -16.40 8.36 2.84
CA PRO A 41 -15.19 8.86 2.19
C PRO A 41 -13.88 8.33 2.82
N PRO A 42 -12.75 8.32 2.09
CA PRO A 42 -12.69 8.66 0.67
C PRO A 42 -13.29 7.56 -0.21
N SER A 43 -13.92 7.96 -1.32
CA SER A 43 -14.53 7.04 -2.28
C SER A 43 -13.51 6.50 -3.28
N ARG A 44 -12.52 7.31 -3.66
CA ARG A 44 -11.43 6.92 -4.55
C ARG A 44 -10.09 7.44 -4.07
N VAL A 45 -9.09 6.56 -4.07
CA VAL A 45 -7.73 6.90 -3.63
C VAL A 45 -6.72 6.44 -4.66
N PHE A 46 -5.80 7.34 -4.99
CA PHE A 46 -4.65 7.08 -5.85
C PHE A 46 -3.38 7.35 -5.06
N ALA A 47 -2.38 6.48 -5.20
CA ALA A 47 -1.07 6.70 -4.59
C ALA A 47 0.03 5.91 -5.29
N THR A 48 1.25 6.46 -5.26
CA THR A 48 2.49 5.79 -5.67
C THR A 48 3.09 5.00 -4.52
N TRP A 49 3.96 4.04 -4.84
CA TRP A 49 4.81 3.33 -3.87
C TRP A 49 6.26 3.74 -4.11
N GLU A 50 6.78 4.58 -3.22
CA GLU A 50 8.09 5.22 -3.30
C GLU A 50 8.86 5.13 -1.96
N GLY A 51 10.00 5.81 -1.88
CA GLY A 51 10.80 5.89 -0.66
C GLY A 51 11.30 4.52 -0.20
N TYR A 52 11.76 3.70 -1.14
CA TYR A 52 12.17 2.34 -0.83
C TYR A 52 13.37 2.31 0.11
N LYS A 53 13.22 1.59 1.23
CA LYS A 53 14.26 1.36 2.23
C LYS A 53 14.41 -0.11 2.51
N LYS A 54 15.63 -0.56 2.77
CA LYS A 54 15.91 -1.98 3.05
C LYS A 54 15.99 -2.19 4.56
N ALA A 55 15.19 -3.12 5.08
CA ALA A 55 15.29 -3.61 6.45
C ALA A 55 15.54 -5.12 6.40
N GLY A 56 16.74 -5.54 6.77
CA GLY A 56 17.18 -6.93 6.65
C GLY A 56 17.04 -7.45 5.20
N PRO A 57 16.34 -8.58 4.96
CA PRO A 57 16.17 -9.13 3.62
C PRO A 57 15.02 -8.50 2.80
N ILE A 58 14.23 -7.59 3.39
CA ILE A 58 13.01 -7.06 2.76
C ILE A 58 13.22 -5.59 2.35
N LEU A 59 12.68 -5.23 1.17
CA LEU A 59 12.62 -3.86 0.69
C LEU A 59 11.20 -3.31 0.91
N PHE A 60 11.08 -2.19 1.63
CA PHE A 60 9.82 -1.55 1.98
C PHE A 60 9.67 -0.22 1.27
N SER A 61 8.51 0.04 0.66
CA SER A 61 8.09 1.37 0.24
C SER A 61 7.62 2.15 1.48
N THR A 62 8.28 3.25 1.82
CA THR A 62 7.92 4.05 3.02
C THR A 62 7.25 5.37 2.70
N GLU A 63 6.99 5.65 1.43
CA GLU A 63 6.45 6.91 0.95
C GLU A 63 5.37 6.65 -0.09
N HIS A 64 4.23 7.32 0.05
CA HIS A 64 3.06 7.13 -0.79
C HIS A 64 2.37 8.48 -1.01
N ARG A 65 2.40 8.95 -2.25
CA ARG A 65 1.80 10.24 -2.64
C ARG A 65 0.73 10.05 -3.68
N GLY A 66 -0.32 10.86 -3.61
CA GLY A 66 -1.33 10.92 -4.64
C GLY A 66 -2.52 11.75 -4.22
N THR A 67 -3.73 11.24 -4.41
CA THR A 67 -4.96 11.95 -4.06
C THR A 67 -6.01 11.03 -3.43
N ALA A 68 -6.85 11.61 -2.58
CA ALA A 68 -8.05 10.99 -2.03
C ALA A 68 -9.24 11.91 -2.33
N ASP A 69 -10.17 11.44 -3.17
CA ASP A 69 -11.27 12.24 -3.72
C ASP A 69 -10.80 13.60 -4.28
N GLY A 70 -9.69 13.59 -5.03
CA GLY A 70 -9.10 14.77 -5.66
C GLY A 70 -8.28 15.68 -4.75
N LYS A 71 -8.26 15.43 -3.43
CA LYS A 71 -7.43 16.18 -2.48
C LYS A 71 -6.05 15.54 -2.33
N PRO A 72 -4.97 16.30 -2.12
CA PRO A 72 -3.64 15.74 -1.92
C PRO A 72 -3.60 14.70 -0.79
N LEU A 73 -2.97 13.57 -1.07
CA LEU A 73 -2.69 12.50 -0.12
C LEU A 73 -1.18 12.34 0.03
N HIS A 74 -0.73 12.23 1.28
CA HIS A 74 0.63 11.87 1.64
C HIS A 74 0.58 10.90 2.82
N ILE A 75 1.00 9.66 2.58
CA ILE A 75 1.16 8.63 3.62
C ILE A 75 2.63 8.28 3.65
N PHE A 76 3.22 8.27 4.84
CA PHE A 76 4.61 7.91 5.02
C PHE A 76 4.79 7.05 6.26
N LEU A 77 5.78 6.15 6.21
CA LEU A 77 6.13 5.24 7.29
C LEU A 77 7.48 5.65 7.88
N THR A 78 7.54 5.73 9.21
CA THR A 78 8.77 5.98 9.96
C THR A 78 9.04 4.83 10.94
N GLY A 79 10.30 4.68 11.37
CA GLY A 79 10.66 3.62 12.32
C GLY A 79 10.43 2.19 11.80
N VAL A 80 10.45 1.99 10.47
CA VAL A 80 10.30 0.65 9.88
C VAL A 80 11.53 -0.18 10.27
N ALA A 81 11.30 -1.32 10.91
CA ALA A 81 12.33 -2.27 11.30
C ALA A 81 11.81 -3.70 11.21
N VAL A 82 12.70 -4.67 11.03
CA VAL A 82 12.35 -6.10 11.03
C VAL A 82 13.09 -6.85 12.12
N LYS A 83 12.40 -7.78 12.78
CA LYS A 83 12.99 -8.79 13.67
C LYS A 83 12.95 -10.14 12.94
N VAL A 84 14.12 -10.70 12.66
CA VAL A 84 14.23 -11.99 11.94
C VAL A 84 14.17 -13.13 12.96
N THR A 85 13.49 -14.22 12.61
CA THR A 85 13.46 -15.45 13.44
C THR A 85 14.89 -15.89 13.78
N GLY A 86 15.16 -16.12 15.07
CA GLY A 86 16.49 -16.49 15.56
C GLY A 86 17.42 -15.32 15.90
N SER A 87 16.97 -14.08 15.75
CA SER A 87 17.68 -12.87 16.21
C SER A 87 16.85 -12.08 17.21
N ASP A 88 17.49 -11.54 18.24
CA ASP A 88 16.87 -10.59 19.17
C ASP A 88 17.05 -9.12 18.78
N ALA A 89 17.93 -8.85 17.81
CA ALA A 89 18.17 -7.51 17.31
C ALA A 89 17.12 -7.10 16.25
N TRP A 90 16.67 -5.85 16.34
CA TRP A 90 15.90 -5.18 15.29
C TRP A 90 16.84 -4.62 14.22
N ILE A 91 16.44 -4.74 12.96
CA ILE A 91 17.16 -4.19 11.81
C ILE A 91 16.32 -3.05 11.23
N ASP A 92 16.76 -1.82 11.43
CA ASP A 92 16.10 -0.64 10.91
C ASP A 92 16.18 -0.54 9.38
N ALA A 93 15.15 0.04 8.77
CA ALA A 93 15.09 0.35 7.36
C ALA A 93 16.02 1.53 7.04
N LYS A 94 16.93 1.32 6.08
CA LYS A 94 17.86 2.34 5.57
C LYS A 94 17.64 2.59 4.09
#